data_AF-A0A2D5YRF5-F1
#
_entry.id   AF-A0A2D5YRF5-F1
#
_cell.length_a   1.000
_cell.length_b   1.000
_cell.length_c   1.000
_cell.angle_alpha   90.00
_cell.angle_beta   90.00
_cell.angle_gamma   90.00
#
_symmetry.space_group_name_H-M   'P 1'
#
loop_
_entity.id
_entity.type
_entity.pdbx_description
1 polymer ?
#
loop_
_entity_poly.entity_id
_entity_poly.type
_entity_poly.pdbx_seq_one_letter_code
_entity_poly.pdbx_strand_id
1 'polypeptide(L)'
;MIIFSNDLFAREISLSFDDAPKSSSVAMSGLERTKMIIKKLNETKVKRVAFYVNTKKLDRDDGLKRLKMYKNAGHLLGNHTHSHPNIRHIDTESYLEDFDRADELMKEHDILEKYFRYPYLRRGKTIEEVNKVHHYISQKGYVDAYVTV
;
A
#
# COMPACT_ATOMS: atom_id res chain seq x y z
N MET A 1 -23.49 33.38 -24.80
CA MET A 1 -22.73 33.09 -23.56
C MET A 1 -23.22 31.75 -23.05
N ILE A 2 -22.47 30.67 -23.27
CA ILE A 2 -22.85 29.33 -22.79
C ILE A 2 -22.17 29.17 -21.43
N ILE A 3 -22.96 29.16 -20.37
CA ILE A 3 -22.51 28.85 -19.02
C ILE A 3 -22.54 27.33 -18.90
N PHE A 4 -21.37 26.69 -18.92
CA PHE A 4 -21.24 25.32 -18.45
C PHE A 4 -21.12 25.36 -16.93
N SER A 5 -22.24 25.09 -16.25
CA SER A 5 -22.23 24.69 -14.84
C SER A 5 -22.84 23.31 -14.78
N ASN A 6 -22.02 22.33 -14.39
CA ASN A 6 -22.34 21.28 -13.43
C ASN A 6 -21.13 20.35 -13.33
N ASP A 7 -20.34 20.50 -12.27
CA ASP A 7 -19.45 19.42 -11.84
C ASP A 7 -20.34 18.25 -11.41
N LEU A 8 -20.51 17.28 -12.30
CA LEU A 8 -21.19 16.02 -12.00
C LEU A 8 -20.23 15.17 -11.15
N PHE A 9 -20.43 15.15 -9.84
CA PHE A 9 -19.73 14.25 -8.95
C PHE A 9 -20.36 12.86 -9.02
N ALA A 10 -19.75 11.95 -9.79
CA ALA A 10 -20.04 10.53 -9.70
C ALA A 10 -19.47 9.96 -8.39
N ARG A 11 -20.04 8.86 -7.90
CA ARG A 11 -19.45 8.11 -6.79
C ARG A 11 -18.10 7.53 -7.22
N GLU A 12 -17.09 7.69 -6.38
CA GLU A 12 -15.74 7.18 -6.63
C GLU A 12 -15.50 5.86 -5.89
N ILE A 13 -14.70 4.99 -6.50
CA ILE A 13 -14.22 3.74 -5.89
C ILE A 13 -12.70 3.75 -5.98
N SER A 14 -12.04 3.54 -4.84
CA SER A 14 -10.59 3.33 -4.79
C SER A 14 -10.28 1.84 -4.77
N LEU A 15 -9.73 1.32 -5.88
CA LEU A 15 -9.18 -0.03 -5.89
C LEU A 15 -7.83 -0.05 -5.17
N SER A 16 -7.64 -1.03 -4.29
CA SER A 16 -6.36 -1.22 -3.60
C SER A 16 -6.03 -2.69 -3.42
N PHE A 17 -4.73 -2.99 -3.36
CA PHE A 17 -4.19 -4.33 -3.28
C PHE A 17 -3.18 -4.42 -2.14
N ASP A 18 -3.45 -5.29 -1.18
CA ASP A 18 -2.54 -5.51 -0.06
C ASP A 18 -1.49 -6.57 -0.42
N ASP A 19 -0.48 -6.67 0.44
CA ASP A 19 0.60 -7.65 0.37
C ASP A 19 1.52 -7.58 -0.86
N ALA A 20 1.63 -6.42 -1.49
CA ALA A 20 2.48 -6.22 -2.65
C ALA A 20 3.98 -6.27 -2.29
N PRO A 21 4.85 -6.75 -3.20
CA PRO A 21 4.51 -7.51 -4.40
C PRO A 21 4.09 -8.94 -4.05
N LYS A 22 3.05 -9.46 -4.71
CA LYS A 22 2.60 -10.84 -4.46
C LYS A 22 3.60 -11.84 -5.06
N SER A 23 4.04 -12.82 -4.29
CA SER A 23 4.99 -13.85 -4.74
C SER A 23 4.45 -14.70 -5.90
N SER A 24 5.36 -15.43 -6.53
CA SER A 24 5.03 -16.47 -7.52
C SER A 24 4.13 -17.56 -6.92
N SER A 25 3.37 -18.21 -7.79
CA SER A 25 2.48 -19.32 -7.47
C SER A 25 2.65 -20.41 -8.52
N VAL A 26 2.12 -21.61 -8.27
CA VAL A 26 2.16 -22.72 -9.24
C VAL A 26 1.55 -22.34 -10.60
N ALA A 27 0.52 -21.49 -10.61
CA ALA A 27 -0.18 -21.10 -11.83
C ALA A 27 0.44 -19.91 -12.57
N MET A 28 1.25 -19.10 -11.89
CA MET A 28 1.71 -17.81 -12.43
C MET A 28 2.89 -17.25 -11.64
N SER A 29 3.93 -16.82 -12.34
CA SER A 29 5.05 -16.09 -11.74
C SER A 29 4.61 -14.72 -11.23
N GLY A 30 5.37 -14.16 -10.29
CA GLY A 30 5.16 -12.82 -9.82
C GLY A 30 5.16 -11.78 -10.95
N LEU A 31 6.12 -11.88 -11.87
CA LEU A 31 6.27 -10.94 -12.98
C LEU A 31 5.07 -10.98 -13.94
N GLU A 32 4.60 -12.18 -14.29
CA GLU A 32 3.40 -12.34 -15.14
C GLU A 32 2.17 -11.73 -14.47
N ARG A 33 1.99 -11.96 -13.16
CA ARG A 33 0.89 -11.36 -12.40
C ARG A 33 0.95 -9.83 -12.43
N THR A 34 2.13 -9.27 -12.23
CA THR A 34 2.33 -7.81 -12.26
C THR A 34 1.98 -7.24 -13.64
N LYS A 35 2.48 -7.84 -14.72
CA LYS A 35 2.15 -7.43 -16.10
C LYS A 35 0.65 -7.55 -16.38
N MET A 36 0.02 -8.63 -15.95
CA MET A 36 -1.40 -8.87 -16.17
C MET A 36 -2.28 -7.83 -15.45
N ILE A 37 -1.97 -7.52 -14.18
CA ILE A 37 -2.70 -6.50 -13.41
C ILE A 37 -2.58 -5.13 -14.08
N ILE A 38 -1.36 -4.69 -14.42
CA ILE A 38 -1.14 -3.40 -15.09
C ILE A 38 -1.89 -3.34 -16.44
N LYS A 39 -1.78 -4.39 -17.26
CA LYS A 39 -2.49 -4.49 -18.54
C LYS A 39 -4.00 -4.34 -18.35
N LYS A 40 -4.58 -5.05 -17.38
CA LYS A 40 -6.03 -5.03 -17.14
C LYS A 40 -6.52 -3.69 -16.61
N LEU A 41 -5.79 -3.07 -15.67
CA LEU A 41 -6.11 -1.72 -15.19
C LEU A 41 -6.07 -0.68 -16.32
N ASN A 42 -5.08 -0.78 -17.22
CA ASN A 42 -4.98 0.10 -18.37
C ASN A 42 -6.13 -0.12 -19.38
N GLU A 43 -6.44 -1.38 -19.71
CA GLU A 43 -7.56 -1.72 -20.61
C GLU A 43 -8.92 -1.23 -20.09
N THR A 44 -9.13 -1.28 -18.77
CA THR A 44 -10.35 -0.80 -18.13
C THR A 44 -10.33 0.70 -17.80
N LYS A 45 -9.30 1.43 -18.23
CA LYS A 45 -9.13 2.88 -18.01
C LYS A 45 -9.08 3.28 -16.53
N VAL A 46 -8.69 2.37 -15.64
CA VAL A 46 -8.42 2.68 -14.24
C VAL A 46 -7.06 3.37 -14.13
N LYS A 47 -7.08 4.69 -13.97
CA LYS A 47 -5.87 5.52 -14.01
C LYS A 47 -4.90 5.26 -12.85
N ARG A 48 -5.42 5.04 -11.65
CA ARG A 48 -4.62 4.91 -10.42
C ARG A 48 -5.29 3.97 -9.44
N VAL A 49 -4.49 3.09 -8.86
CA VAL A 49 -4.85 2.21 -7.74
C VAL A 49 -3.74 2.28 -6.69
N ALA A 50 -4.00 1.80 -5.48
CA ALA A 50 -2.98 1.70 -4.44
C ALA A 50 -2.51 0.26 -4.25
N PHE A 51 -1.20 0.05 -4.11
CA PHE A 51 -0.62 -1.20 -3.64
C PHE A 51 0.03 -0.96 -2.28
N TYR A 52 -0.34 -1.72 -1.27
CA TYR A 52 0.24 -1.65 0.07
C TYR A 52 1.38 -2.69 0.17
N VAL A 53 2.59 -2.17 0.37
CA VAL A 53 3.85 -2.90 0.18
C VAL A 53 4.38 -3.50 1.48
N ASN A 54 4.72 -4.80 1.45
CA ASN A 54 5.58 -5.38 2.48
C ASN A 54 7.03 -5.42 2.01
N THR A 55 7.91 -4.64 2.62
CA THR A 55 9.28 -4.48 2.13
C THR A 55 10.17 -5.72 2.36
N LYS A 56 9.77 -6.67 3.21
CA LYS A 56 10.46 -7.98 3.34
C LYS A 56 10.47 -8.79 2.04
N LYS A 57 9.63 -8.43 1.06
CA LYS A 57 9.51 -9.10 -0.24
C LYS A 57 10.31 -8.42 -1.36
N LEU A 58 11.05 -7.35 -1.09
CA LEU A 58 11.75 -6.58 -2.14
C LEU A 58 12.74 -7.43 -2.95
N ASP A 59 13.53 -8.26 -2.29
CA ASP A 59 14.56 -9.08 -2.96
C ASP A 59 14.05 -10.43 -3.48
N ARG A 60 12.77 -10.74 -3.26
CA ARG A 60 12.15 -12.01 -3.67
C ARG A 60 11.38 -11.84 -4.97
N ASP A 61 11.53 -12.79 -5.90
CA ASP A 61 10.77 -12.84 -7.15
C ASP A 61 10.77 -11.49 -7.92
N ASP A 62 11.93 -10.85 -8.05
CA ASP A 62 12.10 -9.52 -8.66
C ASP A 62 11.21 -8.44 -7.99
N GLY A 63 10.98 -8.53 -6.68
CA GLY A 63 10.00 -7.72 -5.95
C GLY A 63 10.15 -6.22 -6.17
N LEU A 64 11.34 -5.66 -5.97
CA LEU A 64 11.62 -4.24 -6.18
C LEU A 64 11.35 -3.82 -7.63
N LYS A 65 11.81 -4.59 -8.61
CA LYS A 65 11.58 -4.32 -10.04
C LYS A 65 10.09 -4.28 -10.34
N ARG A 66 9.31 -5.19 -9.77
CA ARG A 66 7.84 -5.27 -9.97
C ARG A 66 7.10 -4.12 -9.28
N LEU A 67 7.54 -3.67 -8.11
CA LEU A 67 7.01 -2.46 -7.49
C LEU A 67 7.30 -1.23 -8.36
N LYS A 68 8.51 -1.09 -8.88
CA LYS A 68 8.85 -0.02 -9.84
C LYS A 68 7.98 -0.09 -11.11
N MET A 69 7.59 -1.28 -11.57
CA MET A 69 6.62 -1.39 -12.67
C MET A 69 5.25 -0.80 -12.31
N TYR A 70 4.73 -1.05 -11.11
CA TYR A 70 3.47 -0.43 -10.67
C TYR A 70 3.60 1.11 -10.53
N LYS A 71 4.69 1.61 -9.93
CA LYS A 71 4.96 3.06 -9.85
C LYS A 71 5.04 3.69 -11.25
N ASN A 72 5.80 3.09 -12.16
CA ASN A 72 5.97 3.59 -13.54
C ASN A 72 4.66 3.53 -14.36
N ALA A 73 3.72 2.66 -13.99
CA ALA A 73 2.37 2.62 -14.57
C ALA A 73 1.42 3.70 -13.98
N GLY A 74 1.90 4.56 -13.07
CA GLY A 74 1.13 5.65 -12.47
C GLY A 74 0.32 5.25 -11.23
N HIS A 75 0.58 4.07 -10.67
CA HIS A 75 -0.09 3.59 -9.45
C HIS A 75 0.66 3.99 -8.18
N LEU A 76 -0.08 4.05 -7.07
CA LEU A 76 0.44 4.44 -5.77
C LEU A 76 1.00 3.23 -5.01
N LEU A 77 2.08 3.44 -4.27
CA LEU A 77 2.69 2.44 -3.40
C LEU A 77 2.69 2.95 -1.96
N GLY A 78 1.83 2.38 -1.11
CA GLY A 78 1.72 2.71 0.30
C GLY A 78 2.49 1.74 1.19
N ASN A 79 2.81 2.15 2.41
CA ASN A 79 3.47 1.32 3.41
C ASN A 79 2.48 0.29 3.99
N HIS A 80 2.89 -0.97 4.05
CA HIS A 80 2.14 -2.06 4.69
C HIS A 80 3.01 -2.83 5.69
N THR A 81 3.90 -2.11 6.38
CA THR A 81 4.96 -2.60 7.27
C THR A 81 6.00 -3.46 6.55
N HIS A 82 7.12 -3.76 7.19
CA HIS A 82 8.18 -4.57 6.59
C HIS A 82 7.77 -6.03 6.51
N SER A 83 7.36 -6.63 7.63
CA SER A 83 7.15 -8.08 7.77
C SER A 83 5.68 -8.50 7.84
N HIS A 84 4.74 -7.55 7.76
CA HIS A 84 3.29 -7.76 7.92
C HIS A 84 2.92 -8.35 9.29
N PRO A 85 3.41 -7.80 10.42
CA PRO A 85 3.08 -8.32 11.73
C PRO A 85 1.64 -7.96 12.12
N ASN A 86 1.03 -8.86 12.87
CA ASN A 86 -0.24 -8.57 13.52
C ASN A 86 0.04 -7.81 14.81
N ILE A 87 -0.34 -6.53 14.88
CA ILE A 87 -0.06 -5.71 16.08
C ILE A 87 -0.65 -6.30 17.37
N ARG A 88 -1.70 -7.13 17.27
CA ARG A 88 -2.27 -7.82 18.45
C ARG A 88 -1.40 -8.96 18.98
N HIS A 89 -0.30 -9.31 18.32
CA HIS A 89 0.57 -10.44 18.69
C HIS A 89 2.02 -10.02 18.97
N ILE A 90 2.35 -8.74 18.83
CA ILE A 90 3.64 -8.17 19.19
C ILE A 90 3.45 -6.95 20.10
N ASP A 91 4.53 -6.41 20.67
CA ASP A 91 4.52 -5.12 21.34
C ASP A 91 4.47 -3.95 20.34
N THR A 92 4.06 -2.78 20.82
CA THR A 92 3.82 -1.61 19.97
C THR A 92 5.13 -1.08 19.38
N GLU A 93 6.20 -1.08 20.16
CA GLU A 93 7.54 -0.62 19.78
C GLU A 93 8.09 -1.44 18.60
N SER A 94 8.07 -2.77 18.69
CA SER A 94 8.46 -3.67 17.60
C SER A 94 7.62 -3.44 16.34
N TYR A 95 6.33 -3.12 16.48
CA TYR A 95 5.47 -2.79 15.35
C TYR A 95 5.89 -1.47 14.67
N LEU A 96 6.23 -0.44 15.46
CA LEU A 96 6.69 0.85 14.94
C LEU A 96 8.07 0.74 14.27
N GLU A 97 8.97 -0.08 14.80
CA GLU A 97 10.24 -0.41 14.16
C GLU A 97 10.03 -1.12 12.82
N ASP A 98 9.10 -2.06 12.73
CA ASP A 98 8.76 -2.76 11.48
C ASP A 98 8.12 -1.81 10.45
N PHE A 99 7.33 -0.84 10.91
CA PHE A 99 6.81 0.25 10.08
C PHE A 99 7.93 1.15 9.55
N ASP A 100 8.86 1.56 10.40
CA ASP A 100 9.97 2.46 10.05
C ASP A 100 10.94 1.81 9.07
N ARG A 101 11.23 0.54 9.27
CA ARG A 101 12.02 -0.24 8.31
C ARG A 101 11.38 -0.25 6.92
N ALA A 102 10.05 -0.29 6.83
CA ALA A 102 9.38 -0.17 5.54
C ALA A 102 9.42 1.26 4.98
N ASP A 103 9.24 2.29 5.80
CA ASP A 103 9.37 3.69 5.38
C ASP A 103 10.75 3.96 4.76
N GLU A 104 11.82 3.55 5.46
CA GLU A 104 13.21 3.74 5.03
C GLU A 104 13.50 3.03 3.70
N LEU A 105 13.17 1.74 3.59
CA LEU A 105 13.41 0.96 2.37
C LEU A 105 12.60 1.48 1.17
N MET A 106 11.36 1.92 1.39
CA MET A 106 10.55 2.50 0.30
C MET A 106 11.09 3.87 -0.12
N LYS A 107 11.61 4.66 0.82
CA LYS A 107 12.24 5.96 0.53
C LYS A 107 13.55 5.78 -0.24
N GLU A 108 14.40 4.85 0.19
CA GLU A 108 15.68 4.53 -0.46
C GLU A 108 15.49 4.18 -1.95
N HIS A 109 14.44 3.44 -2.25
CA HIS A 109 14.16 3.00 -3.62
C HIS A 109 13.32 3.96 -4.45
N ASP A 110 12.99 5.14 -3.91
CA ASP A 110 12.08 6.11 -4.52
C ASP A 110 10.78 5.42 -4.97
N ILE A 111 10.08 4.79 -4.03
CA ILE A 111 8.76 4.16 -4.27
C ILE A 111 7.75 4.53 -3.19
N LEU A 112 8.05 5.49 -2.33
CA LEU A 112 7.23 5.82 -1.18
C LEU A 112 6.16 6.87 -1.50
N GLU A 113 4.90 6.53 -1.22
CA GLU A 113 3.82 7.47 -1.02
C GLU A 113 3.31 7.34 0.43
N LYS A 114 3.02 8.46 1.09
CA LYS A 114 2.70 8.53 2.53
C LYS A 114 1.27 8.08 2.86
N TYR A 115 0.89 6.90 2.37
CA TYR A 115 -0.31 6.16 2.77
C TYR A 115 0.10 4.91 3.52
N PHE A 116 -0.61 4.61 4.60
CA PHE A 116 -0.34 3.43 5.43
C PHE A 116 -1.62 2.61 5.60
N ARG A 117 -1.49 1.29 5.46
CA ARG A 117 -2.56 0.36 5.85
C ARG A 117 -2.04 -0.60 6.91
N TYR A 118 -2.79 -0.73 8.00
CA TYR A 118 -2.50 -1.69 9.06
C TYR A 118 -2.65 -3.13 8.54
N PRO A 119 -1.63 -4.01 8.70
CA PRO A 119 -1.79 -5.44 8.54
C PRO A 119 -3.01 -5.96 9.29
N TYR A 120 -3.79 -6.84 8.63
CA TYR A 120 -5.02 -7.41 9.17
C TYR A 120 -6.11 -6.38 9.54
N LEU A 121 -5.96 -5.11 9.13
CA LEU A 121 -6.79 -3.99 9.57
C LEU A 121 -6.85 -3.81 11.10
N ARG A 122 -5.85 -4.33 11.82
CA ARG A 122 -5.77 -4.28 13.27
C ARG A 122 -4.90 -3.11 13.71
N ARG A 123 -5.47 -2.21 14.51
CA ARG A 123 -4.81 -0.98 14.98
C ARG A 123 -4.17 -1.09 16.37
N GLY A 124 -4.53 -2.11 17.15
CA GLY A 124 -4.03 -2.31 18.52
C GLY A 124 -4.93 -3.24 19.34
N LYS A 125 -4.56 -3.49 20.59
CA LYS A 125 -5.35 -4.21 21.60
C LYS A 125 -6.16 -3.25 22.47
N THR A 126 -5.58 -2.11 22.82
CA THR A 126 -6.19 -1.08 23.66
C THR A 126 -6.29 0.26 22.94
N ILE A 127 -7.07 1.20 23.47
CA ILE A 127 -7.21 2.53 22.88
C ILE A 127 -5.90 3.31 22.96
N GLU A 128 -5.11 3.10 24.00
CA GLU A 128 -3.79 3.70 24.19
C GLU A 128 -2.81 3.24 23.10
N GLU A 129 -2.77 1.93 22.80
CA GLU A 129 -1.96 1.40 21.71
C GLU A 129 -2.40 1.94 20.35
N VAL A 130 -3.71 1.96 20.09
CA VAL A 130 -4.28 2.51 18.85
C VAL A 130 -3.89 3.97 18.66
N ASN A 131 -4.06 4.80 19.70
CA ASN A 131 -3.72 6.21 19.66
C ASN A 131 -2.22 6.43 19.49
N LYS A 132 -1.38 5.63 20.17
CA LYS A 132 0.08 5.71 20.06
C LYS A 132 0.54 5.46 18.63
N VAL A 133 0.06 4.38 18.00
CA VAL A 133 0.44 4.05 16.62
C VAL A 133 -0.09 5.09 15.65
N HIS A 134 -1.36 5.47 15.78
CA HIS A 134 -1.97 6.49 14.91
C HIS A 134 -1.23 7.82 14.99
N HIS A 135 -0.92 8.29 16.20
CA HIS A 135 -0.15 9.52 16.41
C HIS A 135 1.24 9.43 15.77
N TYR A 136 1.94 8.30 15.96
CA TYR A 136 3.27 8.08 15.42
C TYR A 136 3.30 8.16 13.89
N ILE A 137 2.41 7.44 13.20
CA ILE A 137 2.38 7.46 11.73
C ILE A 137 1.96 8.84 11.21
N SER A 138 1.03 9.52 11.88
CA SER A 138 0.58 10.87 11.48
C SER A 138 1.68 11.92 11.65
N GLN A 139 2.49 11.85 12.70
CA GLN A 139 3.68 12.70 12.86
C GLN A 139 4.70 12.51 11.73
N LYS A 140 4.75 11.31 11.14
CA LYS A 140 5.58 10.99 9.96
C LYS A 140 4.90 11.35 8.62
N GLY A 141 3.76 12.04 8.68
CA GLY A 141 3.02 12.52 7.52
C GLY A 141 2.16 11.47 6.83
N TYR A 142 1.96 10.31 7.44
CA TYR A 142 1.15 9.25 6.84
C TYR A 142 -0.35 9.45 7.04
N VAL A 143 -1.11 9.15 5.99
CA VAL A 143 -2.56 9.01 6.03
C VAL A 143 -2.92 7.55 6.26
N ASP A 144 -3.81 7.29 7.23
CA ASP A 144 -4.41 5.98 7.44
C ASP A 144 -5.39 5.65 6.30
N ALA A 145 -5.04 4.63 5.51
CA ALA A 145 -5.82 4.18 4.37
C ALA A 145 -6.86 3.12 4.77
N TYR A 146 -7.98 3.60 5.28
CA TYR A 146 -9.13 2.77 5.62
C TYR A 146 -9.73 2.03 4.40
N VAL A 147 -10.52 1.00 4.67
CA VAL A 147 -11.19 0.15 3.67
C VAL A 147 -12.69 0.14 3.93
N THR A 148 -13.48 0.15 2.87
CA THR A 148 -14.92 -0.10 2.87
C THR A 148 -15.21 -1.19 1.85
N VAL A 149 -16.14 -2.11 2.13
CA VAL A 149 -16.59 -3.18 1.23
C VAL A 149 -18.10 -3.20 1.09
#